data_AF-A0A4P7SEM0-F1
#
_entry.id   AF-A0A4P7SEM0-F1
#
_cell.length_a   1.000
_cell.length_b   1.000
_cell.length_c   1.000
_cell.angle_alpha   90.00
_cell.angle_beta   90.00
_cell.angle_gamma   90.00
#
_symmetry.space_group_name_H-M   'P 1'
#
loop_
_entity.id
_entity.type
_entity.pdbx_description
1 polymer ?
#
loop_
_entity_poly.entity_id
_entity_poly.type
_entity_poly.pdbx_seq_one_letter_code
_entity_poly.pdbx_strand_id
1 'polypeptide(L)'
;MSAAVAGAPPAARRPSPFAHALQRQLGVAVYLAAWFWAVALVCLVAASLVVWRVNGSVDVSVVQYARQATIWFPFSQAILLVAALLRPHVAAGMTRRTFLRASLLTAVATGVLYTLVLVGLLLVERAVHGALGWDTEVWDLPASADPEAGELLGLFGPAMVLANLSGLLVGAVYHRGGAWWGTLTLPLTVAPVLVALAAGGEWFTWDALDPWAGATAGVVVALVLGAVTAVAYVLVLRSIAIRTPR
;
A
#
# COMPACT_ATOMS: atom_id res chain seq x y z
N MET A 1 -65.62 -13.57 4.70
CA MET A 1 -64.29 -14.15 5.02
C MET A 1 -63.34 -13.73 3.92
N SER A 2 -62.50 -12.72 4.16
CA SER A 2 -61.53 -12.21 3.17
C SER A 2 -60.17 -12.80 3.50
N ALA A 3 -59.64 -13.63 2.60
CA ALA A 3 -58.32 -14.24 2.76
C ALA A 3 -57.26 -13.20 2.43
N ALA A 4 -56.52 -12.75 3.44
CA ALA A 4 -55.36 -11.89 3.26
C ALA A 4 -54.26 -12.67 2.52
N VAL A 5 -53.99 -12.27 1.27
CA VAL A 5 -52.86 -12.78 0.49
C VAL A 5 -51.58 -12.28 1.16
N ALA A 6 -50.87 -13.16 1.86
CA ALA A 6 -49.54 -12.87 2.40
C ALA A 6 -48.59 -12.55 1.23
N GLY A 7 -48.20 -11.28 1.11
CA GLY A 7 -47.24 -10.83 0.10
C GLY A 7 -45.91 -11.57 0.26
N ALA A 8 -45.41 -12.15 -0.84
CA ALA A 8 -44.12 -12.82 -0.84
C ALA A 8 -43.03 -11.86 -0.32
N PRO A 9 -42.15 -12.31 0.59
CA PRO A 9 -41.09 -11.46 1.12
C PRO A 9 -40.20 -10.94 -0.02
N PRO A 10 -39.76 -9.67 0.04
CA PRO A 10 -38.94 -9.09 -1.01
C PRO A 10 -37.69 -9.93 -1.21
N ALA A 11 -37.45 -10.36 -2.45
CA ALA A 11 -36.27 -11.15 -2.80
C ALA A 11 -35.00 -10.39 -2.42
N ALA A 12 -34.25 -10.90 -1.44
CA ALA A 12 -33.00 -10.31 -1.00
C ALA A 12 -32.03 -10.21 -2.20
N ARG A 13 -31.62 -8.99 -2.56
CA ARG A 13 -30.65 -8.76 -3.64
C ARG A 13 -29.31 -9.36 -3.22
N ARG A 14 -28.87 -10.41 -3.91
CA ARG A 14 -27.52 -10.97 -3.72
C ARG A 14 -26.49 -9.92 -4.17
N PRO A 15 -25.45 -9.65 -3.36
CA PRO A 15 -24.40 -8.72 -3.76
C PRO A 15 -23.72 -9.20 -5.05
N SER A 16 -23.27 -8.25 -5.88
CA SER A 16 -22.54 -8.59 -7.10
C SER A 16 -21.24 -9.34 -6.75
N PRO A 17 -20.78 -10.30 -7.58
CA PRO A 17 -19.54 -11.02 -7.31
C PRO A 17 -18.32 -10.12 -7.14
N PHE A 18 -18.30 -8.98 -7.84
CA PHE A 18 -17.27 -7.95 -7.67
C PHE A 18 -17.34 -7.28 -6.30
N ALA A 19 -18.54 -6.84 -5.87
CA ALA A 19 -18.72 -6.20 -4.57
C ALA A 19 -18.32 -7.15 -3.43
N HIS A 20 -18.70 -8.43 -3.53
CA HIS A 20 -18.31 -9.45 -2.55
C HIS A 20 -16.79 -9.63 -2.47
N ALA A 21 -16.13 -9.77 -3.63
CA ALA A 21 -14.67 -9.91 -3.70
C ALA A 21 -13.94 -8.69 -3.14
N LEU A 22 -14.39 -7.50 -3.52
CA LEU A 22 -13.84 -6.23 -3.06
C LEU A 22 -14.01 -6.06 -1.55
N GLN A 23 -15.22 -6.30 -1.02
CA GLN A 23 -15.49 -6.21 0.41
C GLN A 23 -14.62 -7.19 1.20
N ARG A 24 -14.42 -8.41 0.69
CA ARG A 24 -13.56 -9.39 1.36
C ARG A 24 -12.10 -8.96 1.36
N GLN A 25 -11.58 -8.49 0.23
CA GLN A 25 -10.18 -8.05 0.11
C GLN A 25 -9.91 -6.78 0.92
N LEU A 26 -10.79 -5.78 0.84
CA LEU A 26 -10.73 -4.57 1.67
C LEU A 26 -10.87 -4.91 3.15
N GLY A 27 -11.76 -5.83 3.53
CA GLY A 27 -11.90 -6.25 4.93
C GLY A 27 -10.61 -6.83 5.50
N VAL A 28 -9.92 -7.67 4.72
CA VAL A 28 -8.59 -8.19 5.10
C VAL A 28 -7.56 -7.07 5.17
N ALA A 29 -7.51 -6.20 4.16
CA ALA A 29 -6.56 -5.09 4.11
C ALA A 29 -6.73 -4.12 5.30
N VAL A 30 -7.97 -3.71 5.60
CA VAL A 30 -8.30 -2.82 6.72
C VAL A 30 -8.01 -3.49 8.06
N TYR A 31 -8.36 -4.77 8.23
CA TYR A 31 -8.05 -5.49 9.46
C TYR A 31 -6.54 -5.52 9.75
N LEU A 32 -5.74 -5.87 8.74
CA LEU A 32 -4.30 -5.92 8.90
C LEU A 32 -3.67 -4.52 9.02
N ALA A 33 -4.21 -3.52 8.32
CA ALA A 33 -3.79 -2.12 8.46
C ALA A 33 -4.05 -1.59 9.88
N ALA A 34 -5.21 -1.91 10.46
CA ALA A 34 -5.54 -1.51 11.82
C ALA A 34 -4.53 -2.07 12.83
N TRP A 35 -4.18 -3.36 12.71
CA TRP A 35 -3.15 -3.98 13.55
C TRP A 35 -1.77 -3.37 13.35
N PHE A 36 -1.36 -3.16 12.09
CA PHE A 36 -0.10 -2.52 11.78
C PHE A 36 0.00 -1.14 12.41
N TRP A 37 -1.01 -0.29 12.23
CA TRP A 37 -1.00 1.06 12.76
C TRP A 37 -1.11 1.09 14.28
N ALA A 38 -1.83 0.15 14.90
CA ALA A 38 -1.84 0.02 16.35
C ALA A 38 -0.43 -0.29 16.90
N VAL A 39 0.26 -1.25 16.30
CA VAL A 39 1.64 -1.61 16.71
C VAL A 39 2.62 -0.47 16.39
N ALA A 40 2.53 0.11 15.19
CA ALA A 40 3.38 1.22 14.77
C ALA A 40 3.21 2.42 15.70
N LEU A 41 1.98 2.78 16.06
CA LEU A 41 1.71 3.89 16.98
C LEU A 41 2.33 3.64 18.37
N VAL A 42 2.21 2.41 18.90
CA VAL A 42 2.87 2.06 20.17
C VAL A 42 4.39 2.21 20.05
N CYS A 43 5.00 1.72 18.98
CA CYS A 43 6.44 1.84 18.76
C CYS A 43 6.89 3.30 18.60
N LEU A 44 6.15 4.10 17.83
CA LEU A 44 6.42 5.51 17.59
C LEU A 44 6.37 6.31 18.89
N VAL A 45 5.28 6.16 19.67
CA VAL A 45 5.14 6.82 20.97
C VAL A 45 6.25 6.39 21.93
N ALA A 46 6.54 5.10 22.02
CA ALA A 46 7.61 4.60 22.88
C ALA A 46 8.98 5.18 22.47
N ALA A 47 9.29 5.22 21.17
CA ALA A 47 10.53 5.80 20.66
C ALA A 47 10.62 7.30 20.96
N SER A 48 9.57 8.09 20.72
CA SER A 48 9.54 9.53 21.06
C SER A 48 9.74 9.76 22.55
N LEU A 49 9.11 8.96 23.42
CA LEU A 49 9.28 9.06 24.88
C LEU A 49 10.71 8.72 25.32
N VAL A 50 11.33 7.71 24.70
CA VAL A 50 12.72 7.34 24.99
C VAL A 50 13.66 8.48 24.58
N VAL A 51 13.52 9.01 23.36
CA VAL A 51 14.34 10.13 22.86
C VAL A 51 14.17 11.34 23.76
N TRP A 52 12.94 11.73 24.07
CA TRP A 52 12.65 12.82 24.98
C TRP A 52 13.30 12.63 26.35
N ARG A 53 13.24 11.41 26.90
CA ARG A 53 13.78 11.11 28.23
C ARG A 53 15.31 11.19 28.28
N VAL A 54 15.99 10.91 27.17
CA VAL A 54 17.45 10.93 27.06
C VAL A 54 17.97 12.32 26.72
N ASN A 55 17.34 13.02 25.77
CA ASN A 55 17.84 14.27 25.21
C ASN A 55 17.16 15.53 25.78
N GLY A 56 15.99 15.40 26.40
CA GLY A 56 15.17 16.53 26.86
C GLY A 56 14.23 17.10 25.79
N SER A 57 14.47 16.78 24.52
CA SER A 57 13.66 17.15 23.34
C SER A 57 13.63 16.02 22.32
N VAL A 58 12.77 16.15 21.30
CA VAL A 58 12.68 15.25 20.14
C VAL A 58 12.88 16.07 18.87
N ASP A 59 14.14 16.27 18.51
CA ASP A 59 14.50 17.21 17.42
C ASP A 59 14.41 16.57 16.02
N VAL A 60 14.15 15.26 15.94
CA VAL A 60 14.01 14.51 14.69
C VAL A 60 12.64 13.84 14.64
N SER A 61 11.98 13.88 13.48
CA SER A 61 10.73 13.15 13.24
C SER A 61 10.91 11.64 13.43
N VAL A 62 10.22 11.08 14.42
CA VAL A 62 10.19 9.64 14.66
C VAL A 62 9.23 8.98 13.68
N VAL A 63 8.12 9.64 13.35
CA VAL A 63 7.13 9.17 12.36
C VAL A 63 7.75 8.99 10.98
N GLN A 64 8.68 9.86 10.58
CA GLN A 64 9.37 9.74 9.29
C GLN A 64 10.05 8.38 9.12
N TYR A 65 10.66 7.82 10.17
CA TYR A 65 11.29 6.50 10.09
C TYR A 65 10.29 5.36 9.85
N ALA A 66 9.01 5.54 10.19
CA ALA A 66 7.97 4.57 9.86
C ALA A 66 7.65 4.53 8.35
N ARG A 67 8.12 5.50 7.55
CA ARG A 67 7.91 5.53 6.08
C ARG A 67 8.30 4.20 5.43
N GLN A 68 9.45 3.63 5.80
CA GLN A 68 9.90 2.34 5.25
C GLN A 68 8.93 1.21 5.59
N ALA A 69 8.53 1.10 6.86
CA ALA A 69 7.56 0.10 7.29
C ALA A 69 6.22 0.25 6.54
N THR A 70 5.78 1.49 6.30
CA THR A 70 4.54 1.78 5.57
C THR A 70 4.59 1.46 4.08
N ILE A 71 5.77 1.36 3.46
CA ILE A 71 5.94 0.88 2.08
C ILE A 71 5.89 -0.65 2.06
N TRP A 72 6.76 -1.29 2.85
CA TRP A 72 7.05 -2.72 2.74
C TRP A 72 5.96 -3.59 3.32
N PHE A 73 5.25 -3.11 4.34
CA PHE A 73 4.17 -3.88 4.95
C PHE A 73 2.97 -4.07 4.00
N PRO A 74 2.31 -3.02 3.46
CA PRO A 74 1.21 -3.22 2.52
C PRO A 74 1.66 -3.84 1.19
N PHE A 75 2.92 -3.64 0.77
CA PHE A 75 3.53 -4.43 -0.32
C PHE A 75 3.42 -5.93 -0.04
N SER A 76 3.81 -6.39 1.16
CA SER A 76 3.73 -7.80 1.55
C SER A 76 2.28 -8.31 1.65
N GLN A 77 1.36 -7.45 2.09
CA GLN A 77 -0.07 -7.77 2.13
C GLN A 77 -0.60 -8.01 0.72
N ALA A 78 -0.20 -7.20 -0.26
CA ALA A 78 -0.62 -7.37 -1.65
C ALA A 78 -0.13 -8.70 -2.24
N ILE A 79 1.09 -9.15 -1.90
CA ILE A 79 1.57 -10.51 -2.24
C ILE A 79 0.61 -11.56 -1.66
N LEU A 80 0.30 -11.44 -0.36
CA LEU A 80 -0.59 -12.35 0.35
C LEU A 80 -1.99 -12.39 -0.25
N LEU A 81 -2.56 -11.26 -0.68
CA LEU A 81 -3.87 -11.21 -1.34
C LEU A 81 -3.90 -12.13 -2.57
N VAL A 82 -2.88 -12.09 -3.43
CA VAL A 82 -2.83 -12.95 -4.61
C VAL A 82 -2.56 -14.41 -4.22
N ALA A 83 -1.57 -14.65 -3.37
CA ALA A 83 -1.15 -15.99 -2.99
C ALA A 83 -2.26 -16.77 -2.26
N ALA A 84 -2.99 -16.11 -1.36
CA ALA A 84 -3.97 -16.74 -0.50
C ALA A 84 -5.40 -16.71 -1.08
N LEU A 85 -5.80 -15.65 -1.78
CA LEU A 85 -7.21 -15.44 -2.13
C LEU A 85 -7.55 -15.80 -3.58
N LEU A 86 -6.59 -15.87 -4.50
CA LEU A 86 -6.89 -16.13 -5.91
C LEU A 86 -7.53 -17.51 -6.13
N ARG A 87 -6.95 -18.58 -5.54
CA ARG A 87 -7.48 -19.94 -5.71
C ARG A 87 -8.85 -20.13 -5.05
N PRO A 88 -9.06 -19.76 -3.77
CA PRO A 88 -10.38 -19.84 -3.16
C PRO A 88 -11.43 -19.02 -3.92
N HIS A 89 -11.06 -17.85 -4.45
CA HIS A 89 -11.95 -17.02 -5.24
C HIS A 89 -12.46 -17.74 -6.50
N VAL A 90 -11.57 -18.38 -7.25
CA VAL A 90 -11.96 -19.16 -8.45
C VAL A 90 -12.69 -20.44 -8.07
N ALA A 91 -12.28 -21.12 -7.00
CA ALA A 91 -12.96 -22.33 -6.51
C ALA A 91 -14.40 -22.06 -6.05
N ALA A 92 -14.69 -20.85 -5.56
CA ALA A 92 -16.04 -20.38 -5.25
C ALA A 92 -16.89 -20.04 -6.51
N GLY A 93 -16.43 -20.39 -7.71
CA GLY A 93 -17.13 -20.16 -8.98
C GLY A 93 -17.02 -18.73 -9.51
N MET A 94 -16.20 -17.86 -8.90
CA MET A 94 -16.02 -16.49 -9.37
C MET A 94 -14.91 -16.39 -10.43
N THR A 95 -14.98 -15.34 -11.27
CA THR A 95 -14.06 -15.20 -12.40
C THR A 95 -12.75 -14.51 -12.01
N ARG A 96 -11.64 -14.86 -12.70
CA ARG A 96 -10.37 -14.13 -12.59
C ARG A 96 -10.49 -12.63 -12.86
N ARG A 97 -11.41 -12.23 -13.76
CA ARG A 97 -11.68 -10.81 -14.07
C ARG A 97 -12.23 -10.05 -12.86
N THR A 98 -13.11 -10.68 -12.09
CA THR A 98 -13.65 -10.07 -10.86
C THR A 98 -12.57 -9.93 -9.79
N PHE A 99 -11.72 -10.95 -9.62
CA PHE A 99 -10.57 -10.90 -8.71
C PHE A 99 -9.61 -9.75 -9.07
N LEU A 100 -9.21 -9.69 -10.35
CA LEU A 100 -8.27 -8.69 -10.87
C LEU A 100 -8.73 -7.26 -10.56
N ARG A 101 -10.00 -6.97 -10.84
CA ARG A 101 -10.57 -5.63 -10.60
C ARG A 101 -10.61 -5.31 -9.11
N ALA A 102 -11.05 -6.27 -8.30
CA ALA A 102 -11.13 -6.11 -6.85
C ALA A 102 -9.73 -5.89 -6.25
N SER A 103 -8.72 -6.65 -6.70
CA SER A 103 -7.37 -6.59 -6.15
C SER A 103 -6.68 -5.27 -6.52
N LEU A 104 -6.85 -4.79 -7.76
CA LEU A 104 -6.30 -3.50 -8.18
C LEU A 104 -6.91 -2.36 -7.36
N LEU A 105 -8.24 -2.35 -7.19
CA LEU A 105 -8.90 -1.33 -6.39
C LEU A 105 -8.50 -1.42 -4.92
N THR A 106 -8.36 -2.64 -4.38
CA THR A 106 -7.88 -2.86 -3.01
C THR A 106 -6.46 -2.35 -2.84
N ALA A 107 -5.55 -2.62 -3.77
CA ALA A 107 -4.16 -2.15 -3.72
C ALA A 107 -4.08 -0.62 -3.75
N VAL A 108 -4.83 0.04 -4.64
CA VAL A 108 -4.90 1.51 -4.70
C VAL A 108 -5.48 2.07 -3.41
N ALA A 109 -6.62 1.54 -2.95
CA ALA A 109 -7.27 1.99 -1.72
C ALA A 109 -6.37 1.79 -0.48
N THR A 110 -5.62 0.70 -0.43
CA THR A 110 -4.67 0.42 0.66
C THR A 110 -3.51 1.41 0.61
N GLY A 111 -2.91 1.64 -0.57
CA GLY A 111 -1.86 2.65 -0.73
C GLY A 111 -2.32 4.04 -0.29
N VAL A 112 -3.53 4.45 -0.71
CA VAL A 112 -4.14 5.73 -0.29
C VAL A 112 -4.38 5.77 1.22
N LEU A 113 -4.92 4.71 1.81
CA LEU A 113 -5.15 4.63 3.26
C LEU A 113 -3.85 4.79 4.06
N TYR A 114 -2.80 4.06 3.69
CA TYR A 114 -1.50 4.15 4.38
C TYR A 114 -0.88 5.54 4.22
N THR A 115 -1.03 6.14 3.04
CA THR A 115 -0.58 7.52 2.80
C THR A 115 -1.32 8.50 3.72
N LEU A 116 -2.65 8.41 3.79
CA LEU A 116 -3.46 9.29 4.63
C LEU A 116 -3.09 9.17 6.11
N VAL A 117 -2.91 7.94 6.62
CA VAL A 117 -2.53 7.73 8.01
C VAL A 117 -1.12 8.23 8.29
N LEU A 118 -0.14 7.95 7.41
CA LEU A 118 1.23 8.44 7.56
C LEU A 118 1.29 9.97 7.58
N VAL A 119 0.65 10.62 6.60
CA VAL A 119 0.58 12.10 6.53
C VAL A 119 -0.13 12.65 7.77
N GLY A 120 -1.24 12.04 8.20
CA GLY A 120 -1.93 12.43 9.42
C GLY A 120 -1.04 12.36 10.65
N LEU A 121 -0.25 11.29 10.81
CA LEU A 121 0.69 11.14 11.91
C LEU A 121 1.82 12.17 11.87
N LEU A 122 2.36 12.49 10.68
CA LEU A 122 3.38 13.54 10.53
C LEU A 122 2.84 14.92 10.95
N LEU A 123 1.60 15.24 10.57
CA LEU A 123 0.96 16.49 10.98
C LEU A 123 0.68 16.55 12.49
N VAL A 124 0.27 15.42 13.08
CA VAL A 124 0.08 15.31 14.54
C VAL A 124 1.41 15.46 15.27
N GLU A 125 2.47 14.80 14.81
CA GLU A 125 3.82 14.92 15.38
C GLU A 125 4.30 16.37 15.34
N ARG A 126 4.19 17.03 14.18
CA ARG A 126 4.51 18.46 14.02
C ARG A 126 3.75 19.34 15.01
N ALA A 127 2.45 19.12 15.17
CA ALA A 127 1.62 19.89 16.10
C ALA A 127 2.03 19.66 17.57
N VAL A 128 2.32 18.41 17.95
CA VAL A 128 2.77 18.06 19.30
C VAL A 128 4.13 18.69 19.59
N HIS A 129 5.07 18.59 18.66
CA HIS A 129 6.40 19.15 18.84
C HIS A 129 6.37 20.68 18.92
N GLY A 130 5.58 21.35 18.07
CA GLY A 130 5.36 22.80 18.15
C GLY A 130 4.73 23.24 19.47
N ALA A 131 3.80 22.45 20.03
CA ALA A 131 3.19 22.74 21.34
C ALA A 131 4.18 22.55 22.51
N LEU A 132 5.18 21.68 22.35
CA LEU A 132 6.21 21.40 23.36
C LEU A 132 7.48 22.24 23.18
N GLY A 133 7.54 23.06 22.13
CA GLY A 133 8.71 23.89 21.81
C GLY A 133 9.92 23.07 21.35
N TRP A 134 9.70 21.91 20.72
CA TRP A 134 10.77 21.12 20.11
C TRP A 134 11.01 21.54 18.67
N ASP A 135 12.26 21.85 18.33
CA ASP A 135 12.67 22.16 16.96
C ASP A 135 12.73 20.87 16.15
N THR A 136 11.67 20.57 15.41
CA THR A 136 11.56 19.30 14.69
C THR A 136 12.08 19.45 13.29
N GLU A 137 13.24 18.88 13.05
CA GLU A 137 13.73 18.69 11.70
C GLU A 137 13.14 17.39 11.13
N VAL A 138 12.42 17.52 10.02
CA VAL A 138 12.11 16.39 9.17
C VAL A 138 13.23 16.31 8.15
N TRP A 139 14.19 15.42 8.39
CA TRP A 139 15.30 15.22 7.47
C TRP A 139 14.78 14.74 6.10
N ASP A 140 15.51 14.97 5.01
CA ASP A 140 15.17 14.46 3.66
C ASP A 140 13.81 14.90 3.05
N LEU A 141 13.15 15.96 3.54
CA LEU A 141 12.06 16.62 2.81
C LEU A 141 12.58 17.76 1.92
N PRO A 142 11.92 18.07 0.79
CA PRO A 142 12.31 19.21 -0.05
C PRO A 142 12.38 20.50 0.77
N ALA A 143 13.23 21.44 0.35
CA ALA A 143 13.65 22.62 1.10
C ALA A 143 12.54 23.60 1.56
N SER A 144 11.25 23.31 1.33
CA SER A 144 10.17 23.98 2.06
C SER A 144 10.24 23.54 3.52
N ALA A 145 10.52 24.48 4.42
CA ALA A 145 10.67 24.21 5.84
C ALA A 145 9.42 23.59 6.50
N ASP A 146 8.25 23.67 5.83
CA ASP A 146 6.97 23.15 6.31
C ASP A 146 6.07 22.70 5.15
N PRO A 147 6.23 21.48 4.62
CA PRO A 147 5.36 21.00 3.55
C PRO A 147 3.93 20.85 4.06
N GLU A 148 2.98 21.34 3.26
CA GLU A 148 1.55 21.23 3.52
C GLU A 148 1.06 19.78 3.36
N ALA A 149 -0.11 19.47 3.93
CA ALA A 149 -0.72 18.15 3.82
C ALA A 149 -0.85 17.69 2.35
N GLY A 150 -1.21 18.60 1.43
CA GLY A 150 -1.33 18.31 0.00
C GLY A 150 -0.01 17.90 -0.64
N GLU A 151 1.10 18.55 -0.27
CA GLU A 151 2.44 18.22 -0.75
C GLU A 151 2.88 16.85 -0.26
N LEU A 152 2.66 16.56 1.02
CA LEU A 152 2.98 15.26 1.61
C LEU A 152 2.16 14.11 0.98
N LEU A 153 0.88 14.36 0.69
CA LEU A 153 0.03 13.39 -0.02
C LEU A 153 0.52 13.14 -1.44
N GLY A 154 0.90 14.21 -2.16
CA GLY A 154 1.46 14.12 -3.50
C GLY A 154 2.79 13.38 -3.53
N LEU A 155 3.63 13.58 -2.51
CA LEU A 155 4.95 12.95 -2.37
C LEU A 155 4.84 11.45 -2.05
N PHE A 156 4.12 11.09 -0.99
CA PHE A 156 4.08 9.69 -0.51
C PHE A 156 3.05 8.82 -1.23
N GLY A 157 1.94 9.41 -1.68
CA GLY A 157 0.79 8.69 -2.26
C GLY A 157 1.15 7.77 -3.43
N PRO A 158 1.77 8.30 -4.49
CA PRO A 158 2.15 7.52 -5.66
C PRO A 158 3.09 6.35 -5.32
N ALA A 159 4.08 6.57 -4.46
CA ALA A 159 5.03 5.52 -4.05
C ALA A 159 4.34 4.39 -3.27
N MET A 160 3.41 4.73 -2.36
CA MET A 160 2.63 3.74 -1.60
C MET A 160 1.71 2.91 -2.50
N VAL A 161 1.04 3.56 -3.47
CA VAL A 161 0.20 2.86 -4.44
C VAL A 161 1.06 1.94 -5.31
N LEU A 162 2.19 2.42 -5.82
CA LEU A 162 3.14 1.62 -6.58
C LEU A 162 3.62 0.40 -5.79
N ALA A 163 3.94 0.54 -4.51
CA ALA A 163 4.33 -0.57 -3.67
C ALA A 163 3.27 -1.67 -3.58
N ASN A 164 2.01 -1.29 -3.39
CA ASN A 164 0.92 -2.26 -3.41
C ASN A 164 0.78 -2.96 -4.77
N LEU A 165 0.92 -2.21 -5.88
CA LEU A 165 0.87 -2.78 -7.24
C LEU A 165 2.03 -3.75 -7.52
N SER A 166 3.24 -3.40 -7.09
CA SER A 166 4.42 -4.28 -7.17
C SER A 166 4.21 -5.55 -6.34
N GLY A 167 3.63 -5.45 -5.14
CA GLY A 167 3.29 -6.61 -4.34
C GLY A 167 2.27 -7.54 -5.01
N LEU A 168 1.24 -6.98 -5.66
CA LEU A 168 0.30 -7.76 -6.47
C LEU A 168 1.03 -8.50 -7.62
N LEU A 169 1.92 -7.81 -8.32
CA LEU A 169 2.69 -8.39 -9.43
C LEU A 169 3.59 -9.53 -8.93
N VAL A 170 4.32 -9.33 -7.84
CA VAL A 170 5.14 -10.37 -7.20
C VAL A 170 4.28 -11.59 -6.88
N GLY A 171 3.16 -11.40 -6.19
CA GLY A 171 2.22 -12.48 -5.86
C GLY A 171 1.70 -13.23 -7.09
N ALA A 172 1.40 -12.51 -8.18
CA ALA A 172 0.94 -13.10 -9.43
C ALA A 172 2.03 -13.94 -10.13
N VAL A 173 3.27 -13.47 -10.14
CA VAL A 173 4.39 -14.20 -10.76
C VAL A 173 4.74 -15.45 -9.94
N TYR A 174 4.80 -15.37 -8.61
CA TYR A 174 4.97 -16.54 -7.76
C TYR A 174 3.83 -17.55 -7.93
N HIS A 175 2.58 -17.08 -8.02
CA HIS A 175 1.44 -17.96 -8.25
C HIS A 175 1.50 -18.65 -9.62
N ARG A 176 1.98 -17.95 -10.67
CA ARG A 176 2.08 -18.48 -12.04
C ARG A 176 3.27 -19.41 -12.24
N GLY A 177 4.47 -18.96 -11.86
CA GLY A 177 5.74 -19.61 -12.16
C GLY A 177 6.26 -20.54 -11.05
N GLY A 178 5.63 -20.52 -9.88
CA GLY A 178 6.14 -21.22 -8.69
C GLY A 178 7.30 -20.47 -8.03
N ALA A 179 7.91 -21.11 -7.03
CA ALA A 179 8.93 -20.48 -6.19
C ALA A 179 10.17 -20.03 -6.99
N TRP A 180 10.76 -20.92 -7.80
CA TRP A 180 11.99 -20.62 -8.54
C TRP A 180 11.86 -19.44 -9.50
N TRP A 181 10.85 -19.46 -10.36
CA TRP A 181 10.61 -18.35 -11.29
C TRP A 181 10.20 -17.09 -10.56
N GLY A 182 9.38 -17.20 -9.51
CA GLY A 182 9.06 -16.08 -8.62
C GLY A 182 10.33 -15.41 -8.08
N THR A 183 11.26 -16.19 -7.54
CA THR A 183 12.52 -15.67 -6.99
C THR A 183 13.43 -15.08 -8.07
N LEU A 184 13.59 -15.74 -9.22
CA LEU A 184 14.40 -15.21 -10.32
C LEU A 184 13.86 -13.88 -10.87
N THR A 185 12.54 -13.72 -10.90
CA THR A 185 11.89 -12.48 -11.36
C THR A 185 11.72 -11.42 -10.27
N LEU A 186 12.02 -11.75 -9.01
CA LEU A 186 11.80 -10.87 -7.87
C LEU A 186 12.46 -9.50 -8.06
N PRO A 187 13.75 -9.39 -8.49
CA PRO A 187 14.37 -8.10 -8.74
C PRO A 187 13.59 -7.26 -9.74
N LEU A 188 13.09 -7.86 -10.83
CA LEU A 188 12.31 -7.16 -11.85
C LEU A 188 10.95 -6.70 -11.33
N THR A 189 10.28 -7.50 -10.49
CA THR A 189 8.95 -7.17 -9.96
C THR A 189 8.97 -6.16 -8.81
N VAL A 190 10.10 -6.07 -8.08
CA VAL A 190 10.32 -5.11 -6.98
C VAL A 190 11.00 -3.83 -7.47
N ALA A 191 11.79 -3.92 -8.55
CA ALA A 191 12.50 -2.78 -9.15
C ALA A 191 11.65 -1.53 -9.34
N PRO A 192 10.36 -1.59 -9.76
CA PRO A 192 9.56 -0.38 -9.90
C PRO A 192 9.52 0.50 -8.65
N VAL A 193 9.31 -0.10 -7.47
CA VAL A 193 9.35 0.61 -6.19
C VAL A 193 10.75 1.17 -5.94
N LEU A 194 11.79 0.35 -6.10
CA LEU A 194 13.16 0.77 -5.80
C LEU A 194 13.59 1.96 -6.66
N VAL A 195 13.24 1.92 -7.95
CA VAL A 195 13.54 3.01 -8.89
C VAL A 195 12.76 4.28 -8.53
N ALA A 196 11.49 4.16 -8.12
CA ALA A 196 10.71 5.31 -7.67
C ALA A 196 11.27 5.95 -6.39
N LEU A 197 11.70 5.12 -5.42
CA LEU A 197 12.33 5.59 -4.19
C LEU A 197 13.67 6.26 -4.47
N ALA A 198 14.53 5.64 -5.29
CA ALA A 198 15.81 6.22 -5.69
C ALA A 198 15.64 7.55 -6.45
N ALA A 199 14.67 7.62 -7.37
CA ALA A 199 14.33 8.87 -8.08
C ALA A 199 13.79 9.95 -7.13
N GLY A 200 13.13 9.56 -6.03
CA GLY A 200 12.71 10.45 -4.96
C GLY A 200 13.84 10.90 -4.02
N GLY A 201 15.07 10.43 -4.22
CA GLY A 201 16.21 10.69 -3.33
C GLY A 201 16.24 9.82 -2.08
N GLU A 202 15.46 8.74 -2.04
CA GLU A 202 15.36 7.88 -0.87
C GLU A 202 16.28 6.64 -0.97
N TRP A 203 16.83 6.22 0.19
CA TRP A 203 17.47 4.91 0.45
C TRP A 203 18.86 4.65 -0.16
N PHE A 204 19.05 4.98 -1.45
CA PHE A 204 20.33 4.87 -2.15
C PHE A 204 20.47 6.04 -3.12
N THR A 205 21.26 7.05 -2.76
CA THR A 205 21.71 8.04 -3.73
C THR A 205 22.68 7.32 -4.67
N TRP A 206 22.18 6.92 -5.83
CA TRP A 206 23.07 6.57 -6.92
C TRP A 206 23.60 7.88 -7.44
N ASP A 207 24.90 8.15 -7.27
CA ASP A 207 25.53 9.41 -7.71
C ASP A 207 25.19 9.75 -9.18
N ALA A 208 24.96 8.72 -10.00
CA ALA A 208 24.52 8.86 -11.40
C ALA A 208 23.09 9.41 -11.59
N LEU A 209 22.21 9.25 -10.60
CA LEU A 209 20.83 9.75 -10.60
C LEU A 209 20.67 11.07 -9.86
N ASP A 210 21.68 11.50 -9.09
CA ASP A 210 21.64 12.72 -8.27
C ASP A 210 21.21 13.99 -9.04
N PRO A 211 21.66 14.24 -10.29
CA PRO A 211 21.21 15.41 -11.06
C PRO A 211 19.72 15.41 -11.41
N TRP A 212 19.08 14.24 -11.33
CA TRP A 212 17.70 14.00 -11.73
C TRP A 212 16.81 13.61 -10.54
N ALA A 213 17.40 13.41 -9.37
CA ALA A 213 16.71 12.99 -8.17
C ALA A 213 15.97 14.17 -7.54
N GLY A 214 14.79 13.88 -6.98
CA GLY A 214 13.99 14.86 -6.26
C GLY A 214 12.53 14.46 -6.17
N ALA A 215 11.80 15.14 -5.30
CA ALA A 215 10.38 14.88 -5.03
C ALA A 215 9.54 14.74 -6.32
N THR A 216 9.66 15.70 -7.24
CA THR A 216 8.92 15.69 -8.51
C THR A 216 9.28 14.49 -9.39
N ALA A 217 10.56 14.15 -9.47
CA ALA A 217 11.03 12.99 -10.25
C ALA A 217 10.50 11.69 -9.66
N GLY A 218 10.60 11.51 -8.33
CA GLY A 218 10.04 10.37 -7.61
C GLY A 218 8.55 10.18 -7.87
N VAL A 219 7.76 11.26 -7.81
CA VAL A 219 6.33 11.24 -8.10
C VAL A 219 6.04 10.82 -9.54
N VAL A 220 6.69 11.44 -10.52
CA VAL A 220 6.48 11.12 -11.95
C VAL A 220 6.86 9.67 -12.24
N VAL A 221 8.02 9.24 -11.76
CA VAL A 221 8.50 7.86 -11.90
C VAL A 221 7.54 6.88 -11.24
N ALA A 222 7.05 7.17 -10.03
CA ALA A 222 6.10 6.32 -9.33
C ALA A 222 4.78 6.15 -10.11
N LEU A 223 4.26 7.23 -10.70
CA LEU A 223 3.03 7.19 -11.51
C LEU A 223 3.22 6.37 -12.79
N VAL A 224 4.31 6.61 -13.53
CA VAL A 224 4.61 5.90 -14.78
C VAL A 224 4.83 4.42 -14.51
N LEU A 225 5.68 4.09 -13.53
CA LEU A 225 5.96 2.71 -13.16
C LEU A 225 4.75 2.04 -12.51
N GLY A 226 3.87 2.79 -11.84
CA GLY A 226 2.59 2.31 -11.33
C GLY A 226 1.68 1.83 -12.45
N ALA A 227 1.52 2.63 -13.51
CA ALA A 227 0.74 2.24 -14.68
C ALA A 227 1.33 0.99 -15.37
N VAL A 228 2.65 0.97 -15.58
CA VAL A 228 3.36 -0.17 -16.19
C VAL A 228 3.19 -1.44 -15.35
N THR A 229 3.37 -1.35 -14.03
CA THR A 229 3.25 -2.47 -13.09
C THR A 229 1.81 -2.99 -13.04
N ALA A 230 0.81 -2.10 -13.06
CA ALA A 230 -0.60 -2.49 -13.14
C ALA A 230 -0.91 -3.25 -14.44
N VAL A 231 -0.39 -2.78 -15.59
CA VAL A 231 -0.54 -3.48 -16.87
C VAL A 231 0.14 -4.84 -16.83
N ALA A 232 1.38 -4.93 -16.34
CA ALA A 232 2.11 -6.18 -16.18
C ALA A 232 1.34 -7.18 -15.30
N TYR A 233 0.80 -6.72 -14.16
CA TYR A 233 -0.04 -7.52 -13.29
C TYR A 233 -1.27 -8.07 -14.03
N VAL A 234 -1.97 -7.23 -14.79
CA VAL A 234 -3.14 -7.64 -15.60
C VAL A 234 -2.77 -8.73 -16.59
N LEU A 235 -1.65 -8.58 -17.30
CA LEU A 235 -1.19 -9.54 -18.31
C LEU A 235 -0.79 -10.87 -17.67
N VAL A 236 -0.01 -10.83 -16.58
CA VAL A 236 0.40 -12.04 -15.85
C VAL A 236 -0.81 -12.77 -15.28
N LEU A 237 -1.72 -12.09 -14.60
CA LEU A 237 -2.87 -12.74 -13.96
C LEU A 237 -3.81 -13.39 -14.98
N ARG A 238 -4.02 -12.77 -16.16
CA ARG A 238 -4.84 -13.34 -17.24
C ARG A 238 -4.28 -14.64 -17.82
N SER A 239 -2.97 -14.82 -17.75
CA SER A 239 -2.27 -16.01 -18.29
C SER A 239 -2.23 -17.21 -17.32
N ILE A 240 -2.68 -17.06 -16.07
CA ILE A 240 -2.67 -18.15 -15.08
C ILE A 240 -3.67 -19.23 -15.48
N ALA A 241 -3.18 -20.43 -15.81
CA ALA A 241 -4.03 -21.57 -16.13
C ALA A 241 -4.87 -22.01 -14.90
N ILE A 242 -6.18 -22.19 -15.08
CA ILE A 242 -7.05 -22.80 -14.08
C ILE A 242 -6.96 -24.31 -14.30
N ARG A 243 -6.22 -25.02 -13.44
CA ARG A 243 -6.26 -26.48 -13.44
C ARG A 243 -7.52 -26.90 -12.68
N THR A 244 -8.46 -27.53 -13.36
CA THR A 244 -9.52 -28.27 -12.69
C THR A 244 -8.89 -29.46 -11.97
N PRO A 245 -9.22 -29.70 -10.69
CA PRO A 245 -8.80 -30.94 -10.03
C PRO A 245 -9.33 -32.12 -10.86
N ARG A 246 -8.42 -33.03 -11.21
CA ARG A 246 -8.77 -34.33 -11.80
C ARG A 246 -9.16 -35.29 -10.69
#